data_AF-A0A957Q6K6-F1
#
_entry.id   AF-A0A957Q6K6-F1
#
_cell.length_a   1.000
_cell.length_b   1.000
_cell.length_c   1.000
_cell.angle_alpha   90.00
_cell.angle_beta   90.00
_cell.angle_gamma   90.00
#
_symmetry.space_group_name_H-M   'P 1'
#
loop_
_entity.id
_entity.type
_entity.pdbx_description
1 polymer ?
#
loop_
_entity_poly.entity_id
_entity_poly.type
_entity_poly.pdbx_seq_one_letter_code
_entity_poly.pdbx_strand_id
1 'polypeptide(L)'
;MSVHHWIPFLHKQPTIALGTYGPFGWWPYRLPLWQFNSHFYIVGRSGSGKSKFIEGLIWQLIQQGQGCALIDPHADSAQHLLNLLAFHKGRSNQAWLDNPNNAAKLIYCEPGRRDYVLPWNLFKSHGDPYTIATNIWEAFRRTWHQSLSAAPQSKNIAIHSLLLLIEQNRTLPDLPRLFIDEAFRERLVSQSRNPEVVKFFNQRFKAWGKQGVQRAEPLLNKVTALTLNDNLRWMLGAKENRLNLREIMDRGQVLLVNLGLCDQETRALMGSLFTVSLEQAAMSR
;
A
#
# COMPACT_ATOMS: atom_id res chain seq x y z
N MET A 1 29.46 -47.85 22.54
CA MET A 1 28.84 -47.65 21.21
C MET A 1 27.33 -47.64 21.38
N SER A 2 26.71 -46.47 21.44
CA SER A 2 25.26 -46.31 21.36
C SER A 2 24.99 -45.05 20.54
N VAL A 3 24.80 -45.28 19.24
CA VAL A 3 24.56 -44.24 18.24
C VAL A 3 23.10 -43.82 18.34
N HIS A 4 22.76 -42.92 19.27
CA HIS A 4 21.50 -42.19 19.20
C HIS A 4 21.66 -41.10 18.14
N HIS A 5 21.09 -41.40 16.97
CA HIS A 5 20.96 -40.51 15.84
C HIS A 5 20.27 -39.21 16.26
N TRP A 6 21.04 -38.13 16.26
CA TRP A 6 20.54 -36.79 16.06
C TRP A 6 19.93 -36.73 14.65
N ILE A 7 18.61 -36.53 14.54
CA ILE A 7 17.96 -36.12 13.29
C ILE A 7 17.69 -34.62 13.42
N PRO A 8 18.53 -33.73 12.85
CA PRO A 8 18.39 -32.29 13.08
C PRO A 8 17.38 -31.59 12.14
N PHE A 9 16.61 -32.32 11.31
CA PHE A 9 15.79 -31.68 10.27
C PHE A 9 14.46 -32.41 10.00
N LEU A 10 13.46 -32.15 10.87
CA LEU A 10 12.05 -32.23 10.50
C LEU A 10 11.32 -31.00 11.08
N HIS A 11 11.81 -29.79 10.77
CA HIS A 11 10.90 -28.66 10.79
C HIS A 11 9.85 -28.93 9.70
N LYS A 12 8.67 -29.44 10.11
CA LYS A 12 7.50 -29.49 9.22
C LYS A 12 7.35 -28.09 8.65
N GLN A 13 7.56 -27.95 7.34
CA GLN A 13 7.37 -26.67 6.71
C GLN A 13 5.94 -26.20 6.98
N PRO A 14 5.73 -24.91 7.30
CA PRO A 14 4.39 -24.40 7.54
C PRO A 14 3.49 -24.68 6.32
N THR A 15 2.28 -25.15 6.61
CA THR A 15 1.29 -25.51 5.59
C THR A 15 -0.01 -24.78 5.86
N ILE A 16 -0.73 -24.40 4.80
CA ILE A 16 -2.08 -23.85 4.88
C ILE A 16 -3.07 -24.92 4.42
N ALA A 17 -4.10 -25.15 5.23
CA ALA A 17 -5.24 -25.98 4.84
C ALA A 17 -6.14 -25.19 3.89
N LEU A 18 -6.37 -25.74 2.70
CA LEU A 18 -7.28 -25.16 1.70
C LEU A 18 -8.68 -25.77 1.78
N GLY A 19 -8.80 -26.99 2.31
CA GLY A 19 -10.06 -27.71 2.39
C GLY A 19 -9.84 -29.20 2.57
N THR A 20 -10.78 -30.00 2.09
CA THR A 20 -10.70 -31.46 2.10
C THR A 20 -11.04 -32.06 0.73
N TYR A 21 -10.59 -33.28 0.47
CA TYR A 21 -10.80 -34.03 -0.77
C TYR A 21 -11.08 -35.51 -0.49
N GLY A 22 -11.40 -36.27 -1.55
CA GLY A 22 -11.67 -37.69 -1.48
C GLY A 22 -13.11 -38.06 -1.12
N PRO A 23 -13.41 -39.36 -0.98
CA PRO A 23 -14.73 -39.84 -0.57
C PRO A 23 -15.17 -39.17 0.73
N PHE A 24 -16.36 -38.58 0.75
CA PHE A 24 -16.93 -37.88 1.90
C PHE A 24 -16.11 -36.68 2.43
N GLY A 25 -15.07 -36.23 1.71
CA GLY A 25 -14.27 -35.05 2.08
C GLY A 25 -13.44 -35.26 3.35
N TRP A 26 -12.91 -36.46 3.60
CA TRP A 26 -12.16 -36.75 4.83
C TRP A 26 -10.68 -36.41 4.77
N TRP A 27 -10.08 -36.28 3.58
CA TRP A 27 -8.65 -36.04 3.47
C TRP A 27 -8.37 -34.55 3.43
N PRO A 28 -7.58 -34.00 4.36
CA PRO A 28 -7.23 -32.59 4.33
C PRO A 28 -6.32 -32.29 3.15
N TYR A 29 -6.67 -31.27 2.37
CA TYR A 29 -5.80 -30.70 1.35
C TYR A 29 -5.03 -29.52 1.95
N ARG A 30 -3.70 -29.66 1.97
CA ARG A 30 -2.79 -28.66 2.54
C ARG A 30 -1.73 -28.30 1.52
N LEU A 31 -1.42 -27.01 1.41
CA LEU A 31 -0.32 -26.53 0.60
C LEU A 31 0.82 -26.03 1.49
N PRO A 32 2.08 -26.37 1.17
CA PRO A 32 3.23 -25.75 1.83
C PRO A 32 3.34 -24.28 1.44
N LEU A 33 3.83 -23.42 2.35
CA LEU A 33 3.89 -21.97 2.11
C LEU A 33 4.66 -21.57 0.86
N TRP A 34 5.71 -22.31 0.46
CA TRP A 34 6.47 -21.96 -0.74
C TRP A 34 5.64 -22.00 -2.03
N GLN A 35 4.51 -22.74 -2.07
CA GLN A 35 3.61 -22.70 -3.23
C GLN A 35 2.88 -21.36 -3.36
N PHE A 36 2.80 -20.56 -2.29
CA PHE A 36 2.23 -19.21 -2.34
C PHE A 36 3.08 -18.24 -3.17
N ASN A 37 4.36 -18.59 -3.43
CA ASN A 37 5.23 -17.82 -4.32
C ASN A 37 4.77 -17.85 -5.79
N SER A 38 3.93 -18.82 -6.17
CA SER A 38 3.38 -18.93 -7.53
C SER A 38 2.11 -18.09 -7.76
N HIS A 39 1.67 -17.33 -6.75
CA HIS A 39 0.41 -16.58 -6.71
C HIS A 39 -0.85 -17.46 -6.82
N PHE A 40 -1.98 -16.91 -6.38
CA PHE A 40 -3.30 -17.54 -6.49
C PHE A 40 -4.25 -16.68 -7.31
N TYR A 41 -5.07 -17.34 -8.10
CA TYR A 41 -6.21 -16.73 -8.76
C TYR A 41 -7.48 -17.43 -8.31
N ILE A 42 -8.36 -16.71 -7.62
CA ILE A 42 -9.59 -17.25 -7.02
C ILE A 42 -10.78 -16.69 -7.78
N VAL A 43 -11.56 -17.59 -8.42
CA VAL A 43 -12.73 -17.23 -9.23
C VAL A 43 -14.00 -17.80 -8.60
N GLY A 44 -15.07 -17.02 -8.63
CA GLY A 44 -16.37 -17.45 -8.13
C GLY A 44 -17.40 -16.32 -8.18
N ARG A 45 -18.68 -16.67 -8.23
CA ARG A 45 -19.79 -15.69 -8.19
C ARG A 45 -19.87 -14.99 -6.83
N SER A 46 -20.57 -13.85 -6.74
CA SER A 46 -20.86 -13.25 -5.43
C SER A 46 -21.59 -14.26 -4.53
N GLY A 47 -21.29 -14.26 -3.24
CA GLY A 47 -21.84 -15.23 -2.28
C GLY A 47 -21.21 -16.63 -2.32
N SER A 48 -20.27 -16.94 -3.23
CA SER A 48 -19.66 -18.28 -3.31
C SER A 48 -18.60 -18.59 -2.24
N GLY A 49 -18.45 -17.72 -1.22
CA GLY A 49 -17.49 -17.91 -0.13
C GLY A 49 -16.05 -17.43 -0.40
N LYS A 50 -15.77 -16.72 -1.50
CA LYS A 50 -14.40 -16.23 -1.83
C LYS A 50 -13.76 -15.44 -0.68
N SER A 51 -14.48 -14.47 -0.12
CA SER A 51 -13.97 -13.64 0.98
C SER A 51 -13.65 -14.50 2.21
N LYS A 52 -14.53 -15.44 2.56
CA LYS A 52 -14.31 -16.37 3.68
C LYS A 52 -13.14 -17.31 3.45
N PHE A 53 -12.93 -17.75 2.20
CA PHE A 53 -11.74 -18.51 1.85
C PHE A 53 -10.46 -17.68 2.05
N ILE A 54 -10.39 -16.46 1.51
CA ILE A 54 -9.25 -15.55 1.68
C ILE A 54 -9.00 -15.24 3.16
N GLU A 55 -10.04 -14.87 3.91
CA GLU A 55 -9.96 -14.64 5.35
C GLU A 55 -9.41 -15.86 6.10
N GLY A 56 -9.82 -17.08 5.71
CA GLY A 56 -9.31 -18.32 6.27
C GLY A 56 -7.84 -18.58 5.98
N LEU A 57 -7.34 -18.19 4.79
CA LEU A 57 -5.91 -18.26 4.47
C LEU A 57 -5.11 -17.27 5.32
N ILE A 58 -5.58 -16.02 5.39
CA ILE A 58 -4.93 -14.95 6.14
C ILE A 58 -4.92 -15.26 7.64
N TRP A 59 -6.03 -15.74 8.18
CA TRP A 59 -6.10 -16.21 9.56
C TRP A 59 -5.05 -17.27 9.85
N GLN A 60 -4.92 -18.29 9.00
CA GLN A 60 -3.90 -19.33 9.17
C GLN A 60 -2.47 -18.79 9.12
N LEU A 61 -2.18 -17.83 8.24
CA LEU A 61 -0.89 -17.14 8.18
C LEU A 61 -0.58 -16.41 9.50
N ILE A 62 -1.55 -15.64 10.01
CA ILE A 62 -1.40 -14.88 11.26
C ILE A 62 -1.16 -15.82 12.45
N GLN A 63 -1.91 -16.92 12.54
CA GLN A 63 -1.74 -17.93 13.60
C GLN A 63 -0.39 -18.65 13.52
N GLN A 64 0.20 -18.74 12.32
CA GLN A 64 1.55 -19.29 12.10
C GLN A 64 2.66 -18.23 12.25
N GLY A 65 2.33 -17.02 12.70
CA GLY A 65 3.27 -15.91 12.88
C GLY A 65 3.83 -15.35 11.58
N GLN A 66 3.16 -15.61 10.44
CA GLN A 66 3.54 -15.07 9.14
C GLN A 66 2.96 -13.66 8.96
N GLY A 67 3.78 -12.73 8.46
CA GLY A 67 3.31 -11.41 8.05
C GLY A 67 2.42 -11.49 6.81
N CYS A 68 1.40 -10.65 6.73
CA CYS A 68 0.47 -10.62 5.61
C CYS A 68 -0.20 -9.25 5.48
N ALA A 69 -0.67 -8.93 4.28
CA ALA A 69 -1.45 -7.74 4.01
C ALA A 69 -2.80 -8.10 3.36
N LEU A 70 -3.88 -7.47 3.82
CA LEU A 70 -5.21 -7.52 3.21
C LEU A 70 -5.57 -6.12 2.72
N ILE A 71 -5.96 -5.99 1.45
CA ILE A 71 -6.57 -4.78 0.90
C ILE A 71 -8.03 -5.10 0.59
N ASP A 72 -8.94 -4.50 1.36
CA ASP A 72 -10.36 -4.76 1.27
C ASP A 72 -11.13 -3.52 0.76
N PRO A 73 -11.65 -3.54 -0.48
CA PRO A 73 -12.45 -2.45 -1.03
C PRO A 73 -13.86 -2.33 -0.42
N HIS A 74 -14.35 -3.35 0.28
CA HIS A 74 -15.74 -3.45 0.76
C HIS A 74 -15.89 -3.47 2.29
N ALA A 75 -14.78 -3.42 3.04
CA ALA A 75 -14.70 -3.48 4.51
C ALA A 75 -15.09 -4.81 5.17
N ASP A 76 -15.96 -5.62 4.57
CA ASP A 76 -16.50 -6.84 5.17
C ASP A 76 -15.42 -7.81 5.68
N SER A 77 -14.36 -8.01 4.89
CA SER A 77 -13.32 -8.99 5.18
C SER A 77 -12.33 -8.45 6.21
N ALA A 78 -11.95 -7.18 6.07
CA ALA A 78 -11.04 -6.51 7.01
C ALA A 78 -11.67 -6.40 8.41
N GLN A 79 -12.94 -6.02 8.50
CA GLN A 79 -13.67 -5.94 9.77
C GLN A 79 -13.89 -7.32 10.37
N HIS A 80 -14.28 -8.31 9.58
CA HIS A 80 -14.47 -9.67 10.08
C HIS A 80 -13.16 -10.27 10.59
N LEU A 81 -12.06 -10.10 9.88
CA LEU A 81 -10.74 -10.57 10.31
C LEU A 81 -10.27 -9.84 11.58
N LEU A 82 -10.46 -8.53 11.67
CA LEU A 82 -10.18 -7.75 12.89
C LEU A 82 -10.99 -8.30 14.07
N ASN A 83 -12.27 -8.60 13.87
CA ASN A 83 -13.12 -9.22 14.89
C ASN A 83 -12.64 -10.62 15.27
N LEU A 84 -12.16 -11.46 14.34
CA LEU A 84 -11.58 -12.76 14.68
C LEU A 84 -10.28 -12.64 15.50
N LEU A 85 -9.49 -11.60 15.24
CA LEU A 85 -8.26 -11.33 16.00
C LEU A 85 -8.56 -10.77 17.40
N ALA A 86 -9.61 -9.96 17.52
CA ALA A 86 -10.07 -9.35 18.76
C ALA A 86 -10.93 -10.29 19.62
N PHE A 87 -11.64 -11.23 18.99
CA PHE A 87 -12.59 -12.10 19.65
C PHE A 87 -12.32 -13.56 19.27
N HIS A 88 -11.97 -14.38 20.26
CA HIS A 88 -11.81 -15.80 20.04
C HIS A 88 -13.18 -16.51 20.06
N LYS A 89 -13.47 -17.35 19.06
CA LYS A 89 -14.57 -18.34 19.10
C LYS A 89 -14.01 -19.76 19.28
N GLY A 90 -13.53 -20.12 20.48
CA GLY A 90 -12.87 -21.42 20.72
C GLY A 90 -12.23 -21.62 22.10
N ARG A 91 -11.57 -22.78 22.32
CA ARG A 91 -11.16 -23.36 23.63
C ARG A 91 -10.06 -22.62 24.40
N SER A 92 -9.38 -21.62 23.85
CA SER A 92 -8.48 -20.74 24.63
C SER A 92 -9.20 -19.46 25.00
N ASN A 93 -9.17 -19.08 26.28
CA ASN A 93 -9.84 -17.89 26.81
C ASN A 93 -9.18 -16.55 26.40
N GLN A 94 -8.24 -16.55 25.44
CA GLN A 94 -7.45 -15.38 25.08
C GLN A 94 -7.49 -15.14 23.56
N ALA A 95 -7.88 -13.94 23.16
CA ALA A 95 -7.86 -13.49 21.77
C ALA A 95 -6.43 -13.22 21.30
N TRP A 96 -6.22 -13.20 19.98
CA TRP A 96 -4.90 -12.95 19.41
C TRP A 96 -4.37 -11.57 19.80
N LEU A 97 -5.24 -10.56 19.84
CA LEU A 97 -4.92 -9.18 20.23
C LEU A 97 -4.71 -8.97 21.74
N ASP A 98 -5.13 -9.91 22.59
CA ASP A 98 -4.88 -9.81 24.04
C ASP A 98 -3.40 -9.99 24.37
N ASN A 99 -2.61 -10.55 23.44
CA ASN A 99 -1.16 -10.61 23.56
C ASN A 99 -0.54 -9.28 23.07
N PRO A 100 0.17 -8.52 23.93
CA PRO A 100 0.78 -7.25 23.54
C PRO A 100 1.75 -7.34 22.36
N ASN A 101 2.49 -8.44 22.23
CA ASN A 101 3.42 -8.65 21.12
C ASN A 101 2.70 -8.86 19.78
N ASN A 102 1.49 -9.42 19.83
CA ASN A 102 0.64 -9.57 18.66
C ASN A 102 -0.03 -8.24 18.32
N ALA A 103 -0.59 -7.53 19.31
CA ALA A 103 -1.19 -6.21 19.12
C ALA A 103 -0.20 -5.22 18.46
N ALA A 104 1.07 -5.23 18.87
CA ALA A 104 2.12 -4.41 18.26
C ALA A 104 2.45 -4.77 16.78
N LYS A 105 2.05 -5.96 16.32
CA LYS A 105 2.22 -6.41 14.92
C LYS A 105 1.06 -6.02 14.01
N LEU A 106 -0.11 -5.68 14.56
CA LEU A 106 -1.27 -5.32 13.76
C LEU A 106 -1.22 -3.83 13.38
N ILE A 107 -1.37 -3.56 12.09
CA ILE A 107 -1.55 -2.22 11.54
C ILE A 107 -2.91 -2.20 10.84
N TYR A 108 -3.82 -1.38 11.35
CA TYR A 108 -5.14 -1.17 10.76
C TYR A 108 -5.19 0.21 10.10
N CYS A 109 -5.40 0.23 8.78
CA CYS A 109 -5.45 1.44 7.97
C CYS A 109 -6.82 1.59 7.34
N GLU A 110 -7.54 2.65 7.72
CA GLU A 110 -8.85 2.97 7.15
C GLU A 110 -8.91 4.46 6.77
N PRO A 111 -8.54 4.84 5.53
CA PRO A 111 -8.42 6.24 5.12
C PRO A 111 -9.74 7.05 5.21
N GLY A 112 -10.88 6.36 5.13
CA GLY A 112 -12.21 6.97 5.24
C GLY A 112 -12.66 7.26 6.67
N ARG A 113 -11.92 6.80 7.69
CA ARG A 113 -12.30 6.94 9.10
C ARG A 113 -11.94 8.33 9.64
N ARG A 114 -12.75 8.89 10.54
CA ARG A 114 -12.66 10.31 10.98
C ARG A 114 -12.14 10.52 12.41
N ASP A 115 -12.07 9.46 13.20
CA ASP A 115 -11.63 9.48 14.60
C ASP A 115 -10.13 9.19 14.77
N TYR A 116 -9.47 8.64 13.74
CA TYR A 116 -8.01 8.53 13.68
C TYR A 116 -7.50 8.62 12.25
N VAL A 117 -6.22 8.99 12.11
CA VAL A 117 -5.49 8.99 10.82
C VAL A 117 -4.19 8.23 11.00
N LEU A 118 -3.82 7.41 10.02
CA LEU A 118 -2.53 6.74 9.97
C LEU A 118 -1.59 7.47 9.01
N PRO A 119 -0.58 8.21 9.48
CA PRO A 119 0.35 8.97 8.65
C PRO A 119 1.02 8.13 7.55
N TRP A 120 0.92 8.57 6.30
CA TRP A 120 1.57 7.94 5.15
C TRP A 120 2.24 8.96 4.24
N ASN A 121 3.47 9.32 4.59
CA ASN A 121 4.30 10.12 3.70
C ASN A 121 4.92 9.24 2.60
N LEU A 122 4.28 9.23 1.43
CA LEU A 122 4.75 8.49 0.26
C LEU A 122 6.19 8.86 -0.15
N PHE A 123 6.61 10.11 0.07
CA PHE A 123 7.94 10.60 -0.29
C PHE A 123 9.06 10.06 0.63
N LYS A 124 8.69 9.45 1.76
CA LYS A 124 9.59 8.76 2.70
C LYS A 124 9.45 7.24 2.64
N SER A 125 8.99 6.72 1.51
CA SER A 125 8.98 5.28 1.25
C SER A 125 10.41 4.77 1.01
N HIS A 126 10.61 3.46 1.11
CA HIS A 126 11.90 2.84 0.82
C HIS A 126 12.27 2.96 -0.67
N GLY A 127 13.53 3.29 -0.97
CA GLY A 127 14.05 3.42 -2.34
C GLY A 127 14.72 4.77 -2.58
N ASP A 128 15.39 4.91 -3.72
CA ASP A 128 15.91 6.21 -4.15
C ASP A 128 14.76 7.14 -4.61
N PRO A 129 14.96 8.49 -4.61
CA PRO A 129 13.92 9.45 -4.97
C PRO A 129 13.26 9.20 -6.33
N TYR A 130 14.00 8.70 -7.31
CA TYR A 130 13.44 8.42 -8.63
C TYR A 130 12.51 7.21 -8.59
N THR A 131 12.91 6.13 -7.92
CA THR A 131 12.04 4.96 -7.69
C THR A 131 10.76 5.34 -6.93
N ILE A 132 10.85 6.19 -5.91
CA ILE A 132 9.67 6.67 -5.17
C ILE A 132 8.74 7.46 -6.12
N ALA A 133 9.30 8.39 -6.91
CA ALA A 133 8.52 9.19 -7.84
C ALA A 133 7.84 8.34 -8.93
N THR A 134 8.54 7.34 -9.48
CA THR A 134 7.98 6.45 -10.50
C THR A 134 6.89 5.54 -9.95
N ASN A 135 7.03 5.06 -8.70
CA ASN A 135 6.00 4.26 -8.04
C ASN A 135 4.72 5.07 -7.79
N ILE A 136 4.84 6.32 -7.32
CA ILE A 136 3.69 7.21 -7.16
C ILE A 136 3.04 7.51 -8.51
N TRP A 137 3.84 7.78 -9.54
CA TRP A 137 3.33 7.97 -10.90
C TRP A 137 2.60 6.72 -11.42
N GLU A 138 3.12 5.52 -11.19
CA GLU A 138 2.49 4.28 -11.63
C GLU A 138 1.14 4.07 -10.93
N ALA A 139 1.04 4.35 -9.63
CA ALA A 139 -0.24 4.32 -8.92
C ALA A 139 -1.24 5.35 -9.49
N PHE A 140 -0.80 6.57 -9.78
CA PHE A 140 -1.64 7.58 -10.44
C PHE A 140 -2.10 7.13 -11.82
N ARG A 141 -1.21 6.55 -12.63
CA ARG A 141 -1.52 6.04 -13.96
C ARG A 141 -2.52 4.88 -13.93
N ARG A 142 -2.39 3.94 -12.99
CA ARG A 142 -3.35 2.84 -12.78
C ARG A 142 -4.73 3.36 -12.38
N THR A 143 -4.77 4.40 -11.55
CA THR A 143 -6.02 5.00 -11.04
C THR A 143 -6.72 5.89 -12.08
N TRP A 144 -5.97 6.76 -12.75
CA TRP A 144 -6.49 7.79 -13.66
C TRP A 144 -6.06 7.56 -15.10
N HIS A 145 -6.07 6.29 -15.54
CA HIS A 145 -5.61 5.89 -16.86
C HIS A 145 -6.18 6.76 -17.99
N GLN A 146 -7.50 6.98 -18.00
CA GLN A 146 -8.15 7.76 -19.05
C GLN A 146 -7.66 9.22 -19.10
N SER A 147 -7.56 9.89 -17.95
CA SER A 147 -7.15 11.30 -17.87
C SER A 147 -5.66 11.50 -18.15
N LEU A 148 -4.80 10.58 -17.69
CA LEU A 148 -3.35 10.72 -17.81
C LEU A 148 -2.81 10.21 -19.16
N SER A 149 -3.43 9.20 -19.76
CA SER A 149 -3.03 8.71 -21.10
C SER A 149 -3.33 9.73 -22.21
N ALA A 150 -4.33 10.60 -22.02
CA ALA A 150 -4.64 11.68 -22.95
C ALA A 150 -3.66 12.86 -22.90
N ALA A 151 -2.73 12.88 -21.94
CA ALA A 151 -1.83 14.00 -21.67
C ALA A 151 -0.35 13.57 -21.74
N PRO A 152 0.29 13.62 -22.93
CA PRO A 152 1.60 13.02 -23.19
C PRO A 152 2.74 13.51 -22.29
N GLN A 153 2.65 14.74 -21.80
CA GLN A 153 3.68 15.34 -20.94
C GLN A 153 3.47 15.05 -19.44
N SER A 154 2.35 14.44 -19.05
CA SER A 154 1.96 14.25 -17.64
C SER A 154 3.00 13.48 -16.85
N LYS A 155 3.56 12.41 -17.44
CA LYS A 155 4.62 11.63 -16.79
C LYS A 155 5.83 12.51 -16.49
N ASN A 156 6.26 13.28 -17.49
CA ASN A 156 7.46 14.10 -17.35
C ASN A 156 7.28 15.22 -16.31
N ILE A 157 6.11 15.87 -16.32
CA ILE A 157 5.73 16.90 -15.34
C ILE A 157 5.65 16.27 -13.94
N ALA A 158 4.98 15.12 -13.79
CA ALA A 158 4.82 14.44 -12.52
C ALA A 158 6.17 14.04 -11.92
N ILE A 159 7.03 13.37 -12.68
CA ILE A 159 8.32 12.88 -12.18
C ILE A 159 9.21 14.05 -11.71
N HIS A 160 9.39 15.10 -12.52
CA HIS A 160 10.20 16.26 -12.10
C HIS A 160 9.62 16.97 -10.88
N SER A 161 8.29 17.06 -10.79
CA SER A 161 7.60 17.67 -9.64
C SER A 161 7.77 16.83 -8.37
N LEU A 162 7.56 15.52 -8.45
CA LEU A 162 7.73 14.60 -7.34
C LEU A 162 9.18 14.57 -6.86
N LEU A 163 10.16 14.51 -7.77
CA LEU A 163 11.58 14.58 -7.44
C LEU A 163 11.92 15.86 -6.67
N LEU A 164 11.44 17.01 -7.13
CA LEU A 164 11.66 18.29 -6.45
C LEU A 164 11.06 18.28 -5.04
N LEU A 165 9.83 17.77 -4.88
CA LEU A 165 9.17 17.72 -3.58
C LEU A 165 9.85 16.74 -2.62
N ILE A 166 10.28 15.57 -3.10
CA ILE A 166 11.02 14.58 -2.31
C ILE A 166 12.33 15.20 -1.80
N GLU A 167 13.11 15.80 -2.69
CA GLU A 167 14.38 16.46 -2.36
C GLU A 167 14.20 17.55 -1.29
N GLN A 168 13.12 18.31 -1.39
CA GLN A 168 12.81 19.44 -0.51
C GLN A 168 12.05 19.03 0.77
N ASN A 169 12.00 17.73 1.10
CA ASN A 169 11.31 17.17 2.27
C ASN A 169 9.85 17.65 2.39
N ARG A 170 9.14 17.71 1.27
CA ARG A 170 7.73 18.09 1.16
C ARG A 170 6.83 16.88 1.28
N THR A 171 5.53 17.08 1.03
CA THR A 171 4.50 16.05 1.07
C THR A 171 3.63 16.11 -0.17
N LEU A 172 2.86 15.06 -0.45
CA LEU A 172 2.05 15.01 -1.67
C LEU A 172 1.06 16.18 -1.80
N PRO A 173 0.42 16.67 -0.71
CA PRO A 173 -0.43 17.85 -0.78
C PRO A 173 0.26 19.16 -1.21
N ASP A 174 1.60 19.23 -1.23
CA ASP A 174 2.33 20.41 -1.74
C ASP A 174 2.36 20.46 -3.29
N LEU A 175 1.99 19.37 -3.97
CA LEU A 175 2.07 19.24 -5.43
C LEU A 175 1.18 20.23 -6.19
N PRO A 176 -0.10 20.46 -5.81
CA PRO A 176 -0.91 21.52 -6.43
C PRO A 176 -0.27 22.91 -6.32
N ARG A 177 0.28 23.22 -5.13
CA ARG A 177 0.93 24.50 -4.87
C ARG A 177 2.17 24.70 -5.75
N LEU A 178 2.92 23.64 -6.04
CA LEU A 178 4.06 23.71 -6.96
C LEU A 178 3.68 24.21 -8.37
N PHE A 179 2.48 23.86 -8.84
CA PHE A 179 2.02 24.29 -10.16
C PHE A 179 1.45 25.71 -10.16
N ILE A 180 0.71 26.08 -9.12
CA ILE A 180 -0.04 27.34 -9.06
C ILE A 180 0.82 28.51 -8.51
N ASP A 181 1.57 28.27 -7.43
CA ASP A 181 2.36 29.30 -6.73
C ASP A 181 3.78 29.35 -7.32
N GLU A 182 3.99 30.30 -8.24
CA GLU A 182 5.28 30.49 -8.91
C GLU A 182 6.41 30.83 -7.94
N ALA A 183 6.17 31.69 -6.94
CA ALA A 183 7.18 32.04 -5.95
C ALA A 183 7.58 30.83 -5.10
N PHE A 184 6.62 29.99 -4.72
CA PHE A 184 6.91 28.73 -4.04
C PHE A 184 7.75 27.80 -4.92
N ARG A 185 7.40 27.65 -6.19
CA ARG A 185 8.15 26.82 -7.15
C ARG A 185 9.57 27.32 -7.34
N GLU A 186 9.78 28.61 -7.61
CA GLU A 186 11.11 29.19 -7.83
C GLU A 186 12.01 29.05 -6.60
N ARG A 187 11.44 29.22 -5.39
CA ARG A 187 12.16 29.00 -4.14
C ARG A 187 12.62 27.55 -3.99
N LEU A 188 11.80 26.56 -4.34
CA LEU A 188 12.19 25.15 -4.28
C LEU A 188 13.23 24.80 -5.36
N VAL A 189 13.04 25.29 -6.59
CA VAL A 189 13.94 25.04 -7.72
C VAL A 189 15.33 25.62 -7.46
N SER A 190 15.42 26.83 -6.91
CA SER A 190 16.72 27.46 -6.56
C SER A 190 17.50 26.72 -5.47
N GLN A 191 16.82 25.87 -4.68
CA GLN A 191 17.43 25.04 -3.62
C GLN A 191 17.68 23.59 -4.07
N SER A 192 17.31 23.24 -5.31
CA SER A 192 17.47 21.89 -5.84
C SER A 192 18.92 21.65 -6.31
N ARG A 193 19.46 20.49 -5.95
CA ARG A 193 20.77 19.99 -6.38
C ARG A 193 20.66 19.11 -7.63
N ASN A 194 19.45 18.78 -8.07
CA ASN A 194 19.23 17.96 -9.25
C ASN A 194 19.24 18.83 -10.52
N PRO A 195 20.28 18.74 -11.37
CA PRO A 195 20.40 19.62 -12.55
C PRO A 195 19.28 19.41 -13.57
N GLU A 196 18.74 18.18 -13.70
CA GLU A 196 17.64 17.89 -14.62
C GLU A 196 16.32 18.50 -14.14
N VAL A 197 16.06 18.49 -12.83
CA VAL A 197 14.90 19.19 -12.23
C VAL A 197 15.00 20.70 -12.43
N VAL A 198 16.18 21.28 -12.16
CA VAL A 198 16.43 22.70 -12.37
C VAL A 198 16.24 23.08 -13.84
N LYS A 199 16.83 22.30 -14.76
CA LYS A 199 16.71 22.51 -16.20
C LYS A 199 15.26 22.39 -16.68
N PHE A 200 14.52 21.39 -16.21
CA PHE A 200 13.11 21.20 -16.55
C PHE A 200 12.28 22.43 -16.18
N PHE A 201 12.38 22.91 -14.94
CA PHE A 201 11.55 24.03 -14.49
C PHE A 201 11.98 25.37 -15.11
N ASN A 202 13.29 25.67 -15.13
CA ASN A 202 13.80 26.96 -15.59
C ASN A 202 13.79 27.12 -17.11
N GLN A 203 13.88 26.03 -17.87
CA GLN A 203 13.86 26.08 -19.33
C GLN A 203 12.51 25.63 -19.86
N ARG A 204 12.12 24.38 -19.64
CA ARG A 204 10.98 23.78 -20.33
C ARG A 204 9.64 24.25 -19.78
N PHE A 205 9.45 24.18 -18.46
CA PHE A 205 8.20 24.59 -17.82
C PHE A 205 7.99 26.10 -17.94
N LYS A 206 9.04 26.90 -17.70
CA LYS A 206 9.01 28.37 -17.87
C LYS A 206 8.73 28.78 -19.31
N ALA A 207 9.33 28.12 -20.31
CA ALA A 207 9.05 28.40 -21.72
C ALA A 207 7.59 28.13 -22.13
N TRP A 208 6.86 27.27 -21.40
CA TRP A 208 5.44 27.09 -21.63
C TRP A 208 4.58 28.21 -21.03
N GLY A 209 5.08 28.98 -20.07
CA GLY A 209 4.32 30.02 -19.38
C GLY A 209 2.98 29.48 -18.85
N LYS A 210 1.87 30.17 -19.16
CA LYS A 210 0.51 29.73 -18.77
C LYS A 210 0.13 28.35 -19.29
N GLN A 211 0.69 27.90 -20.42
CA GLN A 211 0.45 26.57 -20.98
C GLN A 211 1.08 25.46 -20.11
N GLY A 212 2.08 25.78 -19.28
CA GLY A 212 2.69 24.81 -18.36
C GLY A 212 1.70 24.32 -17.31
N VAL A 213 0.92 25.25 -16.74
CA VAL A 213 -0.15 24.93 -15.77
C VAL A 213 -1.25 24.13 -16.47
N GLN A 214 -1.70 24.56 -17.66
CA GLN A 214 -2.71 23.83 -18.43
C GLN A 214 -2.30 22.38 -18.76
N ARG A 215 -1.01 22.14 -19.01
CA ARG A 215 -0.46 20.78 -19.22
C ARG A 215 -0.40 19.97 -17.92
N ALA A 216 -0.27 20.63 -16.79
CA ALA A 216 -0.29 19.99 -15.47
C ALA A 216 -1.73 19.81 -14.92
N GLU A 217 -2.73 20.46 -15.52
CA GLU A 217 -4.14 20.46 -15.10
C GLU A 217 -4.71 19.07 -14.80
N PRO A 218 -4.46 18.01 -15.60
CA PRO A 218 -4.97 16.68 -15.29
C PRO A 218 -4.42 16.14 -13.96
N LEU A 219 -3.15 16.39 -13.66
CA LEU A 219 -2.54 15.99 -12.39
C LEU A 219 -2.99 16.91 -11.25
N LEU A 220 -3.04 18.22 -11.50
CA LEU A 220 -3.47 19.23 -10.55
C LEU A 220 -4.87 18.96 -10.03
N ASN A 221 -5.84 18.73 -10.93
CA ASN A 221 -7.23 18.47 -10.57
C ASN A 221 -7.37 17.22 -9.73
N LYS A 222 -6.67 16.15 -10.09
CA LYS A 222 -6.72 14.88 -9.37
C LYS A 222 -6.12 14.98 -7.97
N VAL A 223 -4.94 15.60 -7.84
CA VAL A 223 -4.29 15.73 -6.54
C VAL A 223 -5.05 16.73 -5.66
N THR A 224 -5.57 17.82 -6.24
CA THR A 224 -6.41 18.78 -5.52
C THR A 224 -7.66 18.11 -4.97
N ALA A 225 -8.39 17.34 -5.80
CA ALA A 225 -9.59 16.63 -5.38
C ALA A 225 -9.34 15.69 -4.19
N LEU A 226 -8.20 14.98 -4.16
CA LEU A 226 -7.81 14.16 -3.02
C LEU A 226 -7.56 14.99 -1.76
N THR A 227 -6.89 16.13 -1.89
CA THR A 227 -6.56 17.00 -0.76
C THR A 227 -7.75 17.78 -0.21
N LEU A 228 -8.90 17.78 -0.89
CA LEU A 228 -10.16 18.31 -0.35
C LEU A 228 -10.73 17.42 0.76
N ASN A 229 -10.36 16.14 0.79
CA ASN A 229 -10.68 15.26 1.90
C ASN A 229 -9.67 15.48 3.02
N ASP A 230 -10.11 16.02 4.15
CA ASP A 230 -9.26 16.34 5.31
C ASP A 230 -8.47 15.13 5.82
N ASN A 231 -9.07 13.95 5.87
CA ASN A 231 -8.39 12.74 6.32
C ASN A 231 -7.24 12.35 5.39
N LEU A 232 -7.47 12.40 4.07
CA LEU A 232 -6.42 12.11 3.08
C LEU A 232 -5.34 13.19 3.09
N ARG A 233 -5.73 14.46 3.24
CA ARG A 233 -4.80 15.57 3.37
C ARG A 233 -3.91 15.41 4.60
N TRP A 234 -4.44 15.02 5.75
CA TRP A 234 -3.67 14.76 6.97
C TRP A 234 -2.80 13.51 6.84
N MET A 235 -3.36 12.43 6.26
CA MET A 235 -2.64 11.17 6.03
C MET A 235 -1.41 11.36 5.13
N LEU A 236 -1.61 11.96 3.96
CA LEU A 236 -0.58 12.12 2.92
C LEU A 236 0.28 13.37 3.13
N GLY A 237 -0.20 14.32 3.94
CA GLY A 237 0.48 15.57 4.32
C GLY A 237 1.31 15.44 5.60
N ALA A 238 1.37 14.26 6.21
CA ALA A 238 2.20 14.04 7.39
C ALA A 238 3.69 14.05 7.04
N LYS A 239 4.51 14.60 7.95
CA LYS A 239 5.98 14.53 7.82
C LYS A 239 6.54 13.15 8.20
N GLU A 240 5.83 12.39 9.02
CA GLU A 240 6.21 11.04 9.42
C GLU A 240 5.62 9.99 8.47
N ASN A 241 6.25 8.82 8.39
CA ASN A 241 5.76 7.69 7.62
C ASN A 241 5.52 6.48 8.55
N ARG A 242 4.25 6.22 8.89
CA ARG A 242 3.86 5.05 9.71
C ARG A 242 3.49 3.83 8.86
N LEU A 243 3.43 4.01 7.54
CA LEU A 243 3.12 2.98 6.54
C LEU A 243 4.35 2.70 5.66
N ASN A 244 5.51 2.46 6.29
CA ASN A 244 6.67 1.95 5.58
C ASN A 244 6.47 0.45 5.27
N LEU A 245 5.90 0.16 4.09
CA LEU A 245 5.50 -1.21 3.73
C LEU A 245 6.68 -2.19 3.65
N ARG A 246 7.89 -1.70 3.36
CA ARG A 246 9.09 -2.53 3.38
C ARG A 246 9.40 -3.01 4.80
N GLU A 247 9.40 -2.09 5.76
CA GLU A 247 9.63 -2.44 7.16
C GLU A 247 8.51 -3.33 7.72
N ILE A 248 7.26 -3.07 7.36
CA ILE A 248 6.11 -3.91 7.75
C ILE A 248 6.31 -5.35 7.27
N MET A 249 6.78 -5.51 6.03
CA MET A 249 7.05 -6.80 5.42
C MET A 249 8.27 -7.51 6.06
N ASP A 250 9.35 -6.79 6.34
CA ASP A 250 10.57 -7.34 6.96
C ASP A 250 10.34 -7.75 8.42
N ARG A 251 9.49 -7.02 9.14
CA ARG A 251 9.13 -7.31 10.53
C ARG A 251 8.04 -8.39 10.66
N GLY A 252 7.52 -8.90 9.54
CA GLY A 252 6.45 -9.90 9.55
C GLY A 252 5.16 -9.40 10.20
N GLN A 253 4.82 -8.13 10.02
CA GLN A 253 3.62 -7.51 10.57
C GLN A 253 2.36 -7.85 9.77
N VAL A 254 1.19 -7.59 10.37
CA VAL A 254 -0.13 -7.80 9.77
C VAL A 254 -0.71 -6.45 9.39
N LEU A 255 -0.90 -6.20 8.09
CA LEU A 255 -1.50 -4.97 7.57
C LEU A 255 -2.94 -5.23 7.09
N LEU A 256 -3.92 -4.60 7.73
CA LEU A 256 -5.30 -4.61 7.28
C LEU A 256 -5.66 -3.23 6.72
N VAL A 257 -5.87 -3.15 5.41
CA VAL A 257 -6.31 -1.94 4.72
C VAL A 257 -7.80 -2.06 4.41
N ASN A 258 -8.60 -1.24 5.08
CA ASN A 258 -10.03 -1.14 4.83
C ASN A 258 -10.33 0.14 4.02
N LEU A 259 -10.92 -0.02 2.83
CA LEU A 259 -11.28 1.08 1.93
C LEU A 259 -12.80 1.24 1.75
N GLY A 260 -13.62 0.57 2.56
CA GLY A 260 -15.08 0.57 2.39
C GLY A 260 -15.73 1.92 2.63
N LEU A 261 -15.20 2.74 3.56
CA LEU A 261 -15.68 4.10 3.83
C LEU A 261 -15.18 5.16 2.83
N CYS A 262 -14.30 4.79 1.91
CA CYS A 262 -13.79 5.71 0.90
C CYS A 262 -14.81 5.86 -0.24
N ASP A 263 -14.86 7.05 -0.87
CA ASP A 263 -15.52 7.21 -2.16
C ASP A 263 -14.79 6.40 -3.26
N GLN A 264 -15.40 6.27 -4.43
CA GLN A 264 -14.88 5.43 -5.51
C GLN A 264 -13.48 5.85 -5.97
N GLU A 265 -13.20 7.15 -6.07
CA GLU A 265 -11.92 7.65 -6.55
C GLU A 265 -10.82 7.46 -5.51
N THR A 266 -11.10 7.77 -4.24
CA THR A 266 -10.19 7.51 -3.13
C THR A 266 -9.88 6.01 -3.01
N ARG A 267 -10.89 5.15 -3.10
CA ARG A 267 -10.72 3.69 -3.04
C ARG A 267 -9.80 3.17 -4.15
N ALA A 268 -10.02 3.63 -5.38
CA ALA A 268 -9.19 3.25 -6.52
C ALA A 268 -7.74 3.71 -6.36
N LEU A 269 -7.53 4.94 -5.88
CA LEU A 269 -6.20 5.47 -5.64
C LEU A 269 -5.47 4.73 -4.54
N MET A 270 -6.08 4.61 -3.37
CA MET A 270 -5.47 3.97 -2.21
C MET A 270 -5.17 2.51 -2.53
N GLY A 271 -6.10 1.80 -3.19
CA GLY A 271 -5.86 0.45 -3.69
C GLY A 271 -4.64 0.37 -4.61
N SER A 272 -4.51 1.31 -5.56
CA SER A 272 -3.35 1.37 -6.47
C SER A 272 -2.05 1.69 -5.74
N LEU A 273 -2.05 2.65 -4.83
CA LEU A 273 -0.88 3.04 -4.03
C LEU A 273 -0.39 1.88 -3.16
N PHE A 274 -1.29 1.20 -2.44
CA PHE A 274 -0.92 0.04 -1.61
C PHE A 274 -0.40 -1.10 -2.46
N THR A 275 -1.06 -1.41 -3.57
CA THR A 275 -0.65 -2.48 -4.48
C THR A 275 0.74 -2.23 -5.05
N VAL A 276 1.00 -1.05 -5.63
CA VAL A 276 2.32 -0.69 -6.18
C VAL A 276 3.38 -0.69 -5.08
N SER A 277 3.08 -0.12 -3.91
CA SER A 277 4.04 -0.06 -2.81
C SER A 277 4.38 -1.45 -2.24
N LEU A 278 3.42 -2.37 -2.18
CA LEU A 278 3.65 -3.76 -1.76
C LEU A 278 4.43 -4.56 -2.82
N GLU A 279 4.10 -4.39 -4.11
CA GLU A 279 4.87 -4.98 -5.22
C GLU A 279 6.36 -4.60 -5.11
N GLN A 280 6.63 -3.32 -4.88
CA GLN A 280 8.00 -2.77 -4.80
C GLN A 280 8.72 -3.20 -3.51
N ALA A 281 8.01 -3.25 -2.39
CA ALA A 281 8.54 -3.80 -1.14
C ALA A 281 8.93 -5.28 -1.31
N ALA A 282 8.16 -6.06 -2.07
CA ALA A 282 8.44 -7.47 -2.34
C ALA A 282 9.61 -7.67 -3.32
N MET A 283 9.71 -6.86 -4.38
CA MET A 283 10.78 -6.95 -5.39
C MET A 283 12.16 -6.51 -4.88
N SER A 284 12.20 -5.69 -3.82
CA SER A 284 13.45 -5.24 -3.20
C SER A 284 14.04 -6.25 -2.20
N ARG A 285 13.46 -7.46 -2.09
CA ARG A 285 13.94 -8.54 -1.22
C ARG A 285 15.17 -9.24 -1.78
#